data_AF-A0A317MT00-F1
#
_entry.id   AF-A0A317MT00-F1
#
_cell.length_a   1.000
_cell.length_b   1.000
_cell.length_c   1.000
_cell.angle_alpha   90.00
_cell.angle_beta   90.00
_cell.angle_gamma   90.00
#
_symmetry.space_group_name_H-M   'P 1'
#
loop_
_entity.id
_entity.type
_entity.pdbx_description
1 polymer ?
#
loop_
_entity_poly.entity_id
_entity_poly.type
_entity_poly.pdbx_seq_one_letter_code
_entity_poly.pdbx_strand_id
1 'polypeptide(L)' 'MFSKDMTIAGYDDALWSAMQSEAERQEAHIELIASENYASPRVLEAQGSV' A
#
# COMPACT_ATOMS: atom_id res chain seq x y z
N MET A 1 -23.68 -0.90 8.24
CA MET A 1 -22.76 -1.64 9.14
C MET A 1 -21.31 -1.28 8.83
N PHE A 2 -20.90 -1.17 7.57
CA PHE A 2 -19.61 -0.60 7.17
C PHE A 2 -19.83 0.52 6.16
N SER A 3 -19.09 1.60 6.30
CA SER A 3 -19.20 2.77 5.44
C SER A 3 -17.92 2.94 4.61
N LYS A 4 -18.05 3.52 3.41
CA LYS A 4 -16.94 3.62 2.44
C LYS A 4 -15.84 4.60 2.86
N ASP A 5 -16.11 5.43 3.85
CA ASP A 5 -15.20 6.38 4.50
C ASP A 5 -14.41 5.75 5.66
N MET A 6 -14.64 4.47 5.98
CA MET A 6 -13.79 3.75 6.93
C MET A 6 -12.41 3.53 6.30
N THR A 7 -11.39 4.13 6.89
CA THR A 7 -9.99 4.04 6.42
C THR A 7 -9.07 3.56 7.54
N ILE A 8 -7.87 3.10 7.18
CA ILE A 8 -6.85 2.70 8.17
C ILE A 8 -6.27 3.94 8.86
N ALA A 9 -6.07 5.04 8.11
CA ALA A 9 -5.65 6.33 8.66
C ALA A 9 -6.66 6.86 9.69
N GLY A 10 -6.18 7.28 10.87
CA GLY A 10 -7.02 7.74 11.98
C GLY A 10 -7.73 6.64 12.77
N TYR A 11 -7.70 5.38 12.29
CA TYR A 11 -8.13 4.21 13.05
C TYR A 11 -6.93 3.48 13.66
N ASP A 12 -5.92 3.19 12.85
CA ASP A 12 -4.65 2.61 13.25
C ASP A 12 -3.49 3.35 12.57
N ASP A 13 -3.06 4.44 13.21
CA ASP A 13 -2.01 5.32 12.69
C ASP A 13 -0.64 4.64 12.66
N ALA A 14 -0.39 3.66 13.53
CA ALA A 14 0.86 2.91 13.52
C ALA A 14 0.96 2.03 12.28
N LEU A 15 -0.12 1.30 11.96
CA LEU A 15 -0.20 0.52 10.73
C LEU A 15 -0.13 1.41 9.49
N TRP A 16 -0.89 2.52 9.48
CA TRP A 16 -0.88 3.47 8.37
C TRP A 16 0.53 4.03 8.11
N SER A 17 1.23 4.47 9.15
CA SER A 17 2.59 4.99 9.02
C SER A 17 3.55 3.94 8.45
N ALA A 18 3.44 2.68 8.87
CA ALA A 18 4.28 1.60 8.36
C ALA A 18 4.02 1.33 6.86
N MET A 19 2.75 1.36 6.44
CA MET A 19 2.39 1.21 5.03
C MET A 19 2.98 2.34 4.16
N GLN A 20 2.88 3.59 4.62
CA GLN A 20 3.45 4.74 3.91
C GLN A 20 4.97 4.65 3.81
N SER A 21 5.65 4.26 4.89
CA SER A 21 7.11 4.09 4.87
C SER A 21 7.57 3.00 3.90
N GLU A 22 6.82 1.90 3.75
CA GLU A 22 7.17 0.86 2.77
C GLU A 22 6.94 1.32 1.33
N ALA A 23 5.87 2.08 1.07
CA ALA A 23 5.64 2.68 -0.25
C ALA A 23 6.80 3.61 -0.65
N GLU A 24 7.22 4.50 0.27
CA GLU A 24 8.39 5.36 0.05
C GLU A 24 9.68 4.57 -0.14
N ARG A 25 9.88 3.48 0.63
CA ARG A 25 11.06 2.62 0.52
C ARG A 25 11.17 1.98 -0.87
N GLN A 26 10.05 1.51 -1.43
CA GLN A 26 10.01 0.92 -2.76
C GLN A 26 10.34 1.92 -3.86
N GLU A 27 9.92 3.18 -3.73
CA GLU A 27 10.27 4.24 -4.69
C GLU A 27 11.72 4.71 -4.57
N ALA A 28 12.26 4.74 -3.35
CA ALA A 28 13.61 5.21 -3.08
C ALA A 28 14.70 4.17 -3.40
N HIS A 29 14.35 2.89 -3.56
CA HIS A 29 15.30 1.79 -3.75
C HIS A 29 15.25 1.21 -5.16
N ILE A 30 16.41 0.80 -5.68
CA ILE A 30 16.48 -0.01 -6.89
C ILE A 30 16.28 -1.47 -6.48
N GLU A 31 15.14 -2.04 -6.85
CA GLU A 31 14.83 -3.45 -6.59
C GLU A 31 15.44 -4.35 -7.66
N LEU A 32 16.35 -5.24 -7.24
CA LEU A 32 17.08 -6.18 -8.11
C LEU A 32 16.76 -7.65 -7.78
N ILE A 33 15.71 -7.87 -7.00
CA ILE A 33 15.25 -9.20 -6.63
C ILE A 33 14.54 -9.82 -7.84
N ALA A 34 15.09 -10.90 -8.38
CA ALA A 34 14.65 -11.48 -9.65
C ALA A 34 13.18 -11.96 -9.67
N SER A 35 12.61 -12.22 -8.49
CA SER A 35 11.22 -12.67 -8.33
C SER A 35 10.22 -11.54 -8.06
N GLU A 36 10.69 -10.31 -7.85
CA GLU A 36 9.83 -9.19 -7.49
C GLU A 36 9.44 -8.34 -8.70
N ASN A 37 8.30 -7.66 -8.58
CA ASN A 37 7.75 -6.77 -9.60
C ASN A 37 6.75 -5.80 -8.97
N TYR A 38 6.44 -4.73 -9.68
CA TYR A 38 5.40 -3.77 -9.31
C TYR A 38 4.07 -4.14 -9.96
N ALA A 39 3.06 -4.39 -9.13
CA ALA A 39 1.70 -4.61 -9.62
C ALA A 39 1.14 -3.33 -10.26
N SER A 40 0.41 -3.46 -11.36
CA SER A 40 -0.23 -2.30 -11.97
C SER A 40 -1.35 -1.74 -11.07
N PRO A 41 -1.67 -0.44 -11.14
CA PRO A 41 -2.77 0.14 -10.35
C PRO A 41 -4.12 -0.57 -10.53
N ARG A 42 -4.37 -1.16 -11.70
CA ARG A 42 -5.61 -1.94 -11.97
C ARG A 42 -5.69 -3.24 -11.16
N VAL A 43 -4.53 -3.84 -10.87
CA VAL A 43 -4.46 -5.04 -10.01
C VAL A 43 -4.72 -4.65 -8.56
N LEU A 44 -4.17 -3.51 -8.12
CA LEU A 44 -4.39 -2.95 -6.79
C LEU A 44 -5.87 -2.60 -6.58
N GLU A 45 -6.50 -1.94 -7.55
CA GLU A 45 -7.93 -1.61 -7.52
C GLU A 45 -8.79 -2.87 -7.34
N ALA A 46 -8.48 -3.94 -8.07
CA ALA A 46 -9.18 -5.21 -7.95
C ALA A 46 -8.98 -5.89 -6.59
N GLN A 47 -7.84 -5.67 -5.93
CA GLN A 47 -7.53 -6.18 -4.59
C GLN A 47 -8.18 -5.35 -3.47
N GLY A 48 -8.74 -4.17 -3.78
CA GLY A 48 -9.31 -3.26 -2.80
C GLY A 48 -8.29 -2.34 -2.13
N SER A 49 -7.11 -2.19 -2.73
CA SER A 49 -6.13 -1.15 -2.42
C SER A 49 -6.20 -0.03 -3.45
N VAL A 50 -6.01 1.23 -3.01
CA VAL A 50 -5.88 2.39 -3.90
C VAL A 50 -4.42 2.57 -4.28
#